data_AF-A0A5N5FIW4-F1
#
_entry.id   AF-A0A5N5FIW4-F1
#
_cell.length_a   1.000
_cell.length_b   1.000
_cell.length_c   1.000
_cell.angle_alpha   90.00
_cell.angle_beta   90.00
_cell.angle_gamma   90.00
#
_symmetry.space_group_name_H-M   'P 1'
#
loop_
_entity.id
_entity.type
_entity.pdbx_description
1 polymer ?
#
loop_
_entity_poly.entity_id
_entity_poly.type
_entity_poly.pdbx_seq_one_letter_code
_entity_poly.pdbx_strand_id
1 'polypeptide(L)'
;MGDLQVVGGIKKLNNQNYNTWATCIESYLQGQDLWEVVGGSEVTQPAAEDVNGVLRKWKIKAGKSMFALKTTIEEEMLEHIRDAKTPKEA
;
A
#
# COMPACT_ATOMS: atom_id res chain seq x y z
N MET A 1 21.03 -5.81 13.11
CA MET A 1 19.88 -5.21 12.39
C MET A 1 19.40 -6.27 11.42
N GLY A 2 18.26 -6.91 11.71
CA GLY A 2 17.69 -7.88 10.76
C GLY A 2 17.08 -7.11 9.62
N ASP A 3 17.53 -7.38 8.38
CA ASP A 3 16.88 -6.88 7.19
C ASP A 3 15.39 -7.19 7.28
N LEU A 4 14.58 -6.14 7.45
CA LEU A 4 13.14 -6.24 7.40
C LEU A 4 12.82 -6.93 6.08
N GLN A 5 12.29 -8.17 6.12
CA GLN A 5 11.98 -8.95 4.93
C GLN A 5 11.22 -8.05 3.96
N VAL A 6 11.90 -7.72 2.87
CA VAL A 6 11.36 -6.88 1.81
C VAL A 6 10.15 -7.61 1.23
N VAL A 7 8.99 -6.95 1.25
CA VAL A 7 7.76 -7.49 0.68
C VAL A 7 8.02 -7.99 -0.75
N GLY A 8 7.90 -9.30 -0.96
CA GLY A 8 8.07 -9.94 -2.27
C GLY A 8 9.44 -9.75 -2.93
N GLY A 9 10.48 -9.31 -2.21
CA GLY A 9 11.78 -8.98 -2.81
C GLY A 9 11.77 -7.72 -3.70
N ILE A 10 10.73 -6.88 -3.59
CA ILE A 10 10.61 -5.63 -4.35
C ILE A 10 11.72 -4.66 -3.91
N LYS A 11 12.62 -4.29 -4.82
CA LYS A 11 13.66 -3.29 -4.53
C LYS A 11 13.01 -2.03 -3.98
N LYS A 12 13.49 -1.54 -2.82
CA LYS A 12 12.90 -0.36 -2.17
C LYS A 12 12.92 0.88 -3.07
N LEU A 13 11.90 1.72 -2.96
CA LEU A 13 11.79 2.98 -3.67
C LEU A 13 12.88 3.95 -3.22
N ASN A 14 13.55 4.57 -4.18
CA ASN A 14 14.44 5.70 -4.02
C ASN A 14 14.27 6.71 -5.16
N ASN A 15 15.08 7.75 -5.10
CA ASN A 15 15.08 8.87 -6.04
C ASN A 15 15.36 8.49 -7.52
N GLN A 16 15.75 7.26 -7.82
CA GLN A 16 16.18 6.84 -9.16
C GLN A 16 15.34 5.72 -9.79
N ASN A 17 14.49 5.03 -9.02
CA ASN A 17 13.85 3.80 -9.47
C ASN A 17 12.31 3.80 -9.42
N TYR A 18 11.68 4.98 -9.31
CA TYR A 18 10.23 5.11 -9.14
C TYR A 18 9.42 4.27 -10.15
N ASN A 19 9.70 4.37 -11.45
CA ASN A 19 8.92 3.64 -12.47
C ASN A 19 8.99 2.11 -12.29
N THR A 20 10.18 1.60 -11.99
CA THR A 20 10.37 0.15 -11.75
C THR A 20 9.67 -0.26 -10.46
N TRP A 21 9.84 0.51 -9.39
CA TRP A 21 9.20 0.26 -8.10
C TRP A 21 7.67 0.28 -8.23
N ALA A 22 7.11 1.31 -8.88
CA ALA A 22 5.67 1.49 -9.09
C ALA A 22 5.07 0.27 -9.82
N THR A 23 5.72 -0.19 -10.89
CA THR A 23 5.27 -1.38 -11.63
C THR A 23 5.29 -2.64 -10.76
N CYS A 24 6.35 -2.84 -9.98
CA CYS A 24 6.49 -4.00 -9.11
C CYS A 24 5.50 -4.00 -7.94
N ILE A 25 5.32 -2.86 -7.27
CA ILE A 25 4.40 -2.75 -6.13
C ILE A 25 2.94 -2.84 -6.59
N GLU A 26 2.59 -2.28 -7.74
CA GLU A 26 1.27 -2.45 -8.35
C GLU A 26 0.97 -3.93 -8.61
N SER A 27 1.88 -4.63 -9.29
CA SER A 27 1.74 -6.07 -9.58
C SER A 27 1.61 -6.90 -8.30
N TYR A 28 2.40 -6.57 -7.27
CA TYR A 28 2.31 -7.22 -5.96
C TYR A 28 0.94 -6.99 -5.31
N LEU A 29 0.46 -5.75 -5.27
CA LEU A 29 -0.82 -5.40 -4.66
C LEU A 29 -1.99 -6.05 -5.41
N GLN A 30 -1.95 -6.11 -6.73
CA GLN A 30 -2.93 -6.84 -7.54
C GLN A 30 -2.94 -8.32 -7.21
N GLY A 31 -1.76 -8.96 -7.14
CA GLY A 31 -1.63 -10.38 -6.75
C GLY A 31 -2.10 -10.70 -5.32
N GLN A 32 -2.24 -9.69 -4.46
CA GLN A 32 -2.71 -9.83 -3.08
C GLN A 32 -4.17 -9.38 -2.87
N ASP A 33 -4.89 -9.00 -3.94
CA ASP A 33 -6.24 -8.38 -3.86
C ASP A 33 -6.26 -7.09 -3.01
N LEU A 34 -5.17 -6.32 -3.07
CA LEU A 34 -4.96 -5.08 -2.34
C LEU A 34 -5.05 -3.83 -3.21
N TRP A 35 -4.92 -3.96 -4.53
CA TRP A 35 -4.93 -2.82 -5.45
C TRP A 35 -6.23 -2.00 -5.42
N GLU A 36 -7.35 -2.64 -5.10
CA GLU A 36 -8.68 -2.01 -5.09
C GLU A 36 -8.76 -0.78 -4.17
N VAL A 37 -8.03 -0.77 -3.06
CA VAL A 37 -8.03 0.34 -2.09
C VAL A 37 -6.94 1.40 -2.35
N VAL A 38 -6.09 1.18 -3.36
CA VAL A 38 -5.00 2.11 -3.77
C VAL A 38 -5.41 2.85 -5.03
N GLY A 39 -5.65 2.12 -6.11
CA GLY A 39 -5.94 2.67 -7.44
C GLY A 39 -7.14 2.04 -8.14
N GLY A 40 -7.82 1.08 -7.51
CA GLY A 40 -8.99 0.41 -8.08
C GLY A 40 -10.32 1.03 -7.67
N SER A 41 -11.34 0.18 -7.50
CA SER A 41 -12.73 0.61 -7.30
C SER A 41 -13.08 0.94 -5.85
N GLU A 42 -12.31 0.44 -4.89
CA GLU A 42 -12.54 0.56 -3.45
C GLU A 42 -11.68 1.65 -2.79
N VAL A 43 -11.29 2.70 -3.50
CA VAL A 43 -10.35 3.70 -2.95
C VAL A 43 -10.94 4.60 -1.84
N THR A 44 -12.26 4.72 -1.78
CA THR A 44 -12.96 5.54 -0.79
C THR A 44 -13.39 4.69 0.38
N GLN A 45 -13.08 5.15 1.60
CA GLN A 45 -13.56 4.49 2.81
C GLN A 45 -15.09 4.48 2.85
N PRO A 46 -15.73 3.33 3.09
CA PRO A 46 -17.18 3.26 3.34
C PRO A 46 -17.60 4.11 4.56
N ALA A 47 -18.76 4.76 4.46
CA ALA A 47 -19.25 5.68 5.51
C ALA A 47 -19.74 4.96 6.77
N ALA A 48 -20.24 3.73 6.65
CA ALA A 48 -20.79 2.95 7.75
C ALA A 48 -20.44 1.47 7.60
N GLU A 49 -20.46 0.76 8.72
CA GLU A 49 -20.42 -0.70 8.71
C GLU A 49 -21.76 -1.24 8.18
N ASP A 50 -21.71 -2.19 7.26
CA ASP A 50 -22.90 -2.89 6.79
C ASP A 50 -22.95 -4.32 7.34
N VAL A 51 -24.08 -5.00 7.11
CA VAL A 51 -24.32 -6.38 7.55
C VAL A 51 -23.29 -7.35 6.95
N ASN A 52 -22.64 -6.98 5.83
CA ASN A 52 -21.64 -7.77 5.12
C ASN A 52 -20.19 -7.47 5.57
N GLY A 53 -20.00 -6.56 6.52
CA GLY A 53 -18.70 -6.19 7.07
C GLY A 53 -17.80 -5.41 6.10
N VAL A 54 -18.37 -4.66 5.16
CA VAL A 54 -17.61 -3.99 4.09
C VAL A 54 -16.59 -2.99 4.64
N LEU A 55 -16.95 -2.20 5.66
CA LEU A 55 -16.01 -1.23 6.25
C LEU A 55 -14.84 -1.95 6.93
N ARG A 56 -15.11 -3.05 7.65
CA ARG A 56 -14.05 -3.86 8.25
C ARG A 56 -13.12 -4.46 7.20
N LYS A 57 -13.66 -5.04 6.13
CA LYS A 57 -12.87 -5.61 5.02
C LYS A 57 -12.00 -4.55 4.36
N TRP A 58 -12.58 -3.38 4.08
CA TRP A 58 -11.87 -2.23 3.54
C TRP A 58 -10.70 -1.81 4.44
N LYS A 59 -10.93 -1.64 5.75
CA LYS A 59 -9.86 -1.26 6.70
C LYS A 59 -8.72 -2.28 6.74
N ILE A 60 -9.03 -3.57 6.62
CA ILE A 60 -8.02 -4.63 6.57
C ILE A 60 -7.20 -4.52 5.29
N LYS A 61 -7.84 -4.38 4.11
CA LYS A 61 -7.14 -4.19 2.83
C LYS A 61 -6.29 -2.92 2.85
N ALA A 62 -6.85 -1.82 3.35
CA ALA A 62 -6.16 -0.54 3.43
C ALA A 62 -4.93 -0.61 4.34
N GLY A 63 -5.06 -1.22 5.52
CA GLY A 63 -3.93 -1.41 6.43
C GLY A 63 -2.81 -2.26 5.83
N LYS A 64 -3.17 -3.36 5.15
CA LYS A 64 -2.19 -4.23 4.46
C LYS A 64 -1.48 -3.50 3.32
N SER A 65 -2.22 -2.73 2.52
CA SER A 65 -1.68 -1.95 1.40
C SER A 65 -0.71 -0.88 1.90
N MET A 66 -1.12 -0.12 2.92
CA MET A 66 -0.26 0.90 3.54
C MET A 66 1.02 0.30 4.14
N PHE A 67 0.92 -0.88 4.76
CA PHE A 67 2.10 -1.60 5.26
C PHE A 67 3.03 -2.00 4.12
N ALA A 68 2.52 -2.55 3.02
CA ALA A 68 3.32 -2.92 1.86
C ALA A 68 4.03 -1.70 1.23
N LEU A 69 3.33 -0.57 1.09
CA LEU A 69 3.93 0.68 0.61
C LEU A 69 5.06 1.13 1.54
N LYS A 70 4.80 1.29 2.84
CA LYS A 70 5.81 1.78 3.81
C LYS A 70 7.03 0.87 3.95
N THR A 71 6.87 -0.44 3.75
CA THR A 71 8.00 -1.38 3.88
C THR A 71 8.83 -1.53 2.60
N THR A 72 8.29 -1.10 1.46
CA THR A 72 8.98 -1.11 0.17
C THR A 72 9.51 0.26 -0.24
N ILE A 73 9.51 1.24 0.66
CA ILE A 73 10.06 2.57 0.44
C ILE A 73 11.31 2.75 1.30
N GLU A 74 12.36 3.38 0.77
CA GLU A 74 13.53 3.73 1.58
C GLU A 74 13.18 4.77 2.64
N GLU A 75 13.88 4.76 3.76
CA GLU A 75 13.53 5.60 4.92
C GLU A 75 13.49 7.10 4.59
N GLU A 76 14.40 7.56 3.73
CA GLU A 76 14.42 8.94 3.23
C GLU A 76 13.15 9.32 2.47
N MET A 77 12.58 8.38 1.70
CA MET A 77 11.39 8.60 0.88
C MET A 77 10.09 8.50 1.69
N LEU A 78 10.13 7.91 2.89
CA LEU A 78 8.94 7.74 3.74
C LEU A 78 8.34 9.06 4.21
N GLU A 79 9.13 10.14 4.25
CA GLU A 79 8.63 11.45 4.65
C GLU A 79 7.52 11.96 3.73
N HIS A 80 7.54 11.57 2.45
CA HIS A 80 6.55 12.00 1.45
C HIS A 80 5.15 11.40 1.69
N ILE A 81 5.07 10.23 2.34
CA ILE A 81 3.81 9.52 2.59
C ILE A 81 3.48 9.41 4.09
N ARG A 82 4.22 10.12 4.95
CA ARG A 82 4.08 10.03 6.40
C ARG A 82 2.67 10.37 6.87
N ASP A 83 2.11 11.44 6.30
CA ASP A 83 0.81 12.00 6.67
C ASP A 83 -0.35 11.44 5.84
N ALA A 84 -0.07 10.53 4.89
CA ALA A 84 -1.08 9.85 4.11
C ALA A 84 -1.96 9.00 5.04
N LYS A 85 -3.27 9.26 4.99
CA LYS A 85 -4.27 8.57 5.82
C LYS A 85 -4.86 7.37 5.12
N THR A 86 -4.78 7.34 3.79
CA THR A 86 -5.28 6.24 2.96
C THR A 86 -4.21 5.76 1.99
N PRO A 87 -4.27 4.49 1.54
CA PRO A 87 -3.31 3.97 0.56
C PRO A 87 -3.32 4.70 -0.78
N LYS A 88 -4.42 5.39 -1.13
CA LYS A 88 -4.52 6.21 -2.33
C LYS A 88 -3.77 7.55 -2.23
N GLU A 89 -3.64 8.08 -1.02
CA GLU A 89 -2.92 9.35 -0.77
C GLU A 89 -1.40 9.16 -0.70
N ALA A 90 -0.96 7.93 -0.40
CA ALA A 90 0.45 7.54 -0.38
C ALA A 90 0.94 7.24 -1.80
#